data_AF-X0WZM9-F1
#
_entry.id   AF-X0WZM9-F1
#
_cell.length_a   1.000
_cell.length_b   1.000
_cell.length_c   1.000
_cell.angle_alpha   90.00
_cell.angle_beta   90.00
_cell.angle_gamma   90.00
#
_symmetry.space_group_name_H-M   'P 1'
#
loop_
_entity.id
_entity.type
_entity.pdbx_description
1 polymer ?
#
loop_
_entity_poly.entity_id
_entity_poly.type
_entity_poly.pdbx_seq_one_letter_code
_entity_poly.pdbx_strand_id
1 'polypeptide(L)'
;LERERGGMAIYFNGAQGDVYPRQTVEDHDDEKGLRTFEEAEAVGSAIAKAALEALAKAKLTADVTIDVQVTYPEVAVDNLMMKIGRLLRRIPRRLYKGRARSETWVVKINDAQIVTLPGQFFCRLGLEVKEQMKGTYKFLFGLTGDDLVYVLPPDEWDPTRKGEEEPLSLGINTWPAIKEQLPPL
;
A
#
# COMPACT_ATOMS: atom_id res chain seq x y z
N LEU A 1 -7.17 -22.08 0.37
CA LEU A 1 -7.98 -21.32 1.35
C LEU A 1 -9.47 -21.51 1.12
N GLU A 2 -10.06 -20.96 0.04
CA GLU A 2 -11.50 -21.07 -0.25
C GLU A 2 -11.98 -22.52 -0.38
N ARG A 3 -11.23 -23.38 -1.07
CA ARG A 3 -11.52 -24.83 -1.16
C ARG A 3 -11.66 -25.50 0.21
N GLU A 4 -10.90 -25.06 1.20
CA GLU A 4 -10.85 -25.69 2.53
C GLU A 4 -11.89 -25.11 3.50
N ARG A 5 -12.11 -23.80 3.45
CA ARG A 5 -12.98 -23.09 4.41
C ARG A 5 -14.36 -22.78 3.86
N GLY A 6 -14.57 -22.89 2.54
CA GLY A 6 -15.70 -22.28 1.85
C GLY A 6 -15.61 -20.75 1.86
N GLY A 7 -16.56 -20.10 1.17
CA GLY A 7 -16.63 -18.64 1.08
C GLY A 7 -15.60 -18.02 0.12
N MET A 8 -15.40 -16.71 0.26
CA MET A 8 -14.52 -15.89 -0.58
C MET A 8 -13.32 -15.40 0.21
N ALA A 9 -12.13 -15.54 -0.36
CA ALA A 9 -10.90 -14.99 0.16
C ALA A 9 -10.50 -13.75 -0.64
N ILE A 10 -10.20 -12.65 0.05
CA ILE A 10 -9.69 -11.42 -0.56
C ILE A 10 -8.32 -11.15 0.02
N TYR A 11 -7.33 -10.96 -0.86
CA TYR A 11 -5.97 -10.59 -0.48
C TYR A 11 -5.76 -9.10 -0.70
N PHE A 12 -5.27 -8.42 0.33
CA PHE A 12 -4.96 -7.00 0.29
C PHE A 12 -3.46 -6.78 0.31
N ASN A 13 -3.00 -5.81 -0.48
CA ASN A 13 -1.62 -5.35 -0.44
C ASN A 13 -1.40 -4.47 0.80
N GLY A 14 -0.19 -4.54 1.37
CA GLY A 14 0.27 -3.58 2.38
C GLY A 14 0.96 -2.36 1.78
N ALA A 15 1.72 -1.64 2.59
CA ALA A 15 2.78 -0.77 2.09
C ALA A 15 3.95 -1.66 1.63
N GLN A 16 4.04 -1.88 0.31
CA GLN A 16 4.97 -2.83 -0.29
C GLN A 16 5.63 -2.27 -1.57
N GLY A 17 5.67 -0.95 -1.73
CA GLY A 17 6.21 -0.30 -2.94
C GLY A 17 7.70 -0.55 -3.19
N ASP A 18 8.42 -1.01 -2.17
CA ASP A 18 9.83 -1.39 -2.18
C ASP A 18 10.02 -2.91 -1.97
N VAL A 19 8.93 -3.70 -2.03
CA VAL A 19 8.98 -5.15 -1.89
C VAL A 19 8.85 -5.78 -3.27
N TYR A 20 9.89 -6.51 -3.64
CA TYR A 20 9.90 -7.31 -4.84
C TYR A 20 9.71 -8.78 -4.45
N PRO A 21 8.59 -9.44 -4.81
CA PRO A 21 8.40 -10.87 -4.59
C PRO A 21 9.25 -11.71 -5.57
N ARG A 22 10.43 -11.21 -5.91
CA ARG A 22 11.32 -11.64 -6.99
C ARG A 22 12.39 -12.60 -6.49
N GLN A 23 12.59 -12.66 -5.18
CA GLN A 23 13.38 -13.66 -4.51
C GLN A 23 12.55 -14.93 -4.40
N THR A 24 13.11 -16.07 -4.80
CA THR A 24 12.47 -17.35 -4.53
C THR A 24 12.44 -17.58 -3.01
N VAL A 25 11.52 -18.40 -2.51
CA VAL A 25 11.50 -18.75 -1.06
C VAL A 25 12.80 -19.47 -0.65
N GLU A 26 13.52 -20.02 -1.62
CA GLU A 26 14.72 -20.85 -1.42
C GLU A 26 16.04 -20.09 -1.67
N ASP A 27 16.03 -19.05 -2.50
CA ASP A 27 17.19 -18.24 -2.87
C ASP A 27 16.86 -16.73 -2.84
N HIS A 28 17.40 -16.07 -1.82
CA HIS A 28 17.25 -14.63 -1.58
C HIS A 28 18.13 -13.76 -2.49
N ASP A 29 19.08 -14.33 -3.24
CA ASP A 29 19.98 -13.57 -4.13
C ASP A 29 19.56 -13.65 -5.62
N ASP A 30 18.49 -14.39 -5.95
CA ASP A 30 17.93 -14.40 -7.31
C ASP A 30 17.19 -13.08 -7.60
N GLU A 31 17.90 -12.12 -8.17
CA GLU A 31 17.35 -10.83 -8.59
C GLU A 31 16.31 -10.94 -9.72
N LYS A 32 16.22 -12.08 -10.41
CA LYS A 32 15.29 -12.24 -11.53
C LYS A 32 14.04 -12.99 -11.13
N GLY A 33 14.15 -14.00 -10.26
CA GLY A 33 13.10 -14.93 -9.91
C GLY A 33 12.60 -15.66 -11.15
N LEU A 34 12.39 -16.97 -11.07
CA LEU A 34 11.62 -17.62 -12.11
C LEU A 34 10.19 -17.06 -12.04
N ARG A 35 9.80 -16.26 -13.05
CA ARG A 35 8.45 -15.69 -13.22
C ARG A 35 7.52 -16.75 -13.79
N THR A 36 7.38 -17.83 -13.07
CA THR A 36 6.74 -19.09 -13.44
C THR A 36 5.42 -19.26 -12.70
N PHE A 37 4.55 -20.13 -13.22
CA PHE A 37 3.27 -20.42 -12.57
C PHE A 37 3.47 -21.19 -11.28
N GLU A 38 4.51 -22.02 -11.23
CA GLU A 38 4.93 -22.83 -10.09
C GLU A 38 5.30 -21.95 -8.89
N GLU A 39 6.09 -20.90 -9.11
CA GLU A 39 6.51 -19.95 -8.06
C GLU A 39 5.33 -19.10 -7.57
N ALA A 40 4.45 -18.67 -8.49
CA ALA A 40 3.22 -17.99 -8.11
C ALA A 40 2.31 -18.89 -7.24
N GLU A 41 2.20 -20.18 -7.59
CA GLU A 41 1.47 -21.17 -6.78
C GLU A 41 2.15 -21.41 -5.43
N ALA A 42 3.48 -21.45 -5.38
CA ALA A 42 4.24 -21.62 -4.14
C ALA A 42 4.03 -20.44 -3.17
N VAL A 43 4.17 -19.19 -3.66
CA VAL A 43 3.91 -17.98 -2.86
C VAL A 43 2.45 -17.94 -2.41
N GLY A 44 1.50 -18.17 -3.32
CA GLY A 44 0.08 -18.19 -2.99
C GLY A 44 -0.28 -19.27 -1.97
N SER A 45 0.33 -20.45 -2.07
CA SER A 45 0.14 -21.56 -1.13
C SER A 45 0.72 -21.24 0.25
N ALA A 46 1.88 -20.58 0.30
CA ALA A 46 2.49 -20.13 1.56
C ALA A 46 1.59 -19.11 2.28
N ILE A 47 1.07 -18.11 1.55
CA ILE A 47 0.12 -17.12 2.12
C ILE A 47 -1.16 -17.80 2.59
N ALA A 48 -1.72 -18.71 1.79
CA ALA A 48 -2.94 -19.44 2.14
C ALA A 48 -2.75 -20.31 3.40
N LYS A 49 -1.59 -20.96 3.54
CA LYS A 49 -1.23 -21.74 4.74
C LYS A 49 -1.15 -20.85 5.97
N ALA A 50 -0.46 -19.71 5.89
CA ALA A 50 -0.37 -18.76 6.99
C ALA A 50 -1.76 -18.23 7.41
N ALA A 51 -2.64 -17.95 6.44
CA ALA A 51 -4.01 -17.55 6.71
C ALA A 51 -4.83 -18.66 7.41
N LEU A 52 -4.69 -19.92 6.99
CA LEU A 52 -5.35 -21.06 7.64
C LEU A 52 -4.88 -21.28 9.08
N GLU A 53 -3.57 -21.14 9.32
CA GLU A 53 -2.97 -21.23 10.65
C GLU A 53 -3.44 -20.10 11.58
N ALA A 54 -3.57 -18.88 11.06
CA ALA A 54 -4.13 -17.75 11.79
C ALA A 54 -5.62 -17.97 12.11
N LEU A 55 -6.41 -18.41 11.12
CA LEU A 55 -7.84 -18.71 11.28
C LEU A 55 -8.10 -19.81 12.30
N ALA A 56 -7.24 -20.82 12.40
CA ALA A 56 -7.36 -21.89 13.40
C ALA A 56 -7.27 -21.37 14.85
N LYS A 57 -6.62 -20.22 15.06
CA LYS A 57 -6.43 -19.59 16.38
C LYS A 57 -7.31 -18.36 16.58
N ALA A 58 -8.07 -17.96 15.56
CA ALA A 58 -8.88 -16.75 15.58
C ALA A 58 -10.02 -16.89 16.62
N LYS A 59 -10.27 -15.82 17.35
CA LYS A 59 -11.41 -15.72 18.27
C LYS A 59 -12.50 -14.91 17.61
N LEU A 60 -13.73 -15.43 17.63
CA LEU A 60 -14.88 -14.68 17.17
C LEU A 60 -15.17 -13.54 18.14
N THR A 61 -15.51 -12.38 17.58
CA THR A 61 -15.94 -11.20 18.32
C THR A 61 -17.42 -10.96 18.03
N ALA A 62 -18.15 -10.47 19.03
CA ALA A 62 -19.57 -10.12 18.93
C ALA A 62 -19.73 -8.59 19.02
N ASP A 63 -20.97 -8.10 18.93
CA ASP A 63 -21.31 -6.68 19.09
C ASP A 63 -20.47 -5.75 18.21
N VAL A 64 -20.42 -6.08 16.92
CA VAL A 64 -19.56 -5.42 15.93
C VAL A 64 -19.89 -3.94 15.82
N THR A 65 -18.91 -3.10 16.11
CA THR A 65 -18.93 -1.66 15.86
C THR A 65 -18.03 -1.33 14.68
N ILE A 66 -18.49 -0.42 13.82
CA ILE A 66 -17.73 0.06 12.66
C ILE A 66 -17.70 1.58 12.71
N ASP A 67 -16.50 2.14 12.74
CA ASP A 67 -16.25 3.58 12.59
C ASP A 67 -15.43 3.81 11.32
N VAL A 68 -15.81 4.82 10.54
CA VAL A 68 -15.17 5.12 9.25
C VAL A 68 -14.88 6.61 9.16
N GLN A 69 -13.64 6.94 8.89
CA GLN A 69 -13.19 8.31 8.63
C GLN A 69 -12.51 8.36 7.27
N VAL A 70 -12.86 9.37 6.48
CA VAL A 70 -12.33 9.56 5.13
C VAL A 70 -11.77 10.97 5.00
N THR A 71 -10.59 11.08 4.40
CA THR A 71 -9.93 12.34 4.06
C THR A 71 -9.52 12.36 2.61
N TYR A 72 -9.35 13.56 2.05
CA TYR A 72 -9.04 13.76 0.64
C TYR A 72 -7.73 14.54 0.46
N PRO A 73 -6.57 13.92 0.69
CA PRO A 73 -5.31 14.64 0.64
C PRO A 73 -5.04 15.23 -0.74
N GLU A 74 -4.55 16.47 -0.74
CA GLU A 74 -4.15 17.17 -1.96
C GLU A 74 -2.62 17.26 -2.07
N VAL A 75 -2.05 16.58 -3.06
CA VAL A 75 -0.60 16.45 -3.25
C VAL A 75 -0.13 17.26 -4.45
N ALA A 76 0.99 17.95 -4.32
CA ALA A 76 1.61 18.64 -5.45
C ALA A 76 2.24 17.62 -6.41
N VAL A 77 2.14 17.87 -7.73
CA VAL A 77 2.94 17.14 -8.71
C VAL A 77 4.25 17.88 -8.85
N ASP A 78 5.28 17.48 -8.09
CA ASP A 78 6.58 18.16 -8.04
C ASP A 78 7.56 17.59 -9.07
N ASN A 79 7.47 16.29 -9.33
CA ASN A 79 8.36 15.57 -10.24
C ASN A 79 8.25 16.08 -11.69
N LEU A 80 9.40 16.44 -12.28
CA LEU A 80 9.49 16.92 -13.65
C LEU A 80 9.01 15.89 -14.67
N MET A 81 9.32 14.61 -14.47
CA MET A 81 8.87 13.54 -15.37
C MET A 81 7.35 13.44 -15.40
N MET A 82 6.70 13.52 -14.23
CA MET A 82 5.24 13.55 -14.12
C MET A 82 4.65 14.81 -14.77
N LYS A 83 5.27 15.98 -14.58
CA LYS A 83 4.85 17.24 -15.25
C LYS A 83 4.91 17.12 -16.77
N ILE A 84 6.00 16.59 -17.31
CA ILE A 84 6.18 16.36 -18.76
C ILE A 84 5.16 15.34 -19.26
N GLY A 85 4.99 14.21 -18.57
CA GLY A 85 4.01 13.18 -18.91
C GLY A 85 2.57 13.71 -18.98
N ARG A 86 2.23 14.65 -18.08
CA ARG A 86 0.94 15.37 -18.12
C ARG A 86 0.83 16.33 -19.30
N LEU A 87 1.87 17.11 -19.59
CA LEU A 87 1.89 18.02 -20.75
C LEU A 87 1.70 17.26 -22.07
N LEU A 88 2.36 16.10 -22.19
CA LEU A 88 2.25 15.19 -23.33
C LEU A 88 0.94 14.36 -23.34
N ARG A 89 0.03 14.61 -22.39
CA ARG A 89 -1.26 13.91 -22.25
C ARG A 89 -1.14 12.38 -22.07
N ARG A 90 0.00 11.89 -21.58
CA ARG A 90 0.20 10.47 -21.23
C ARG A 90 -0.33 10.10 -19.86
N ILE A 91 -0.44 11.09 -18.96
CA ILE A 91 -1.04 10.93 -17.64
C ILE A 91 -2.40 11.63 -17.67
N PRO A 92 -3.52 10.90 -17.84
CA PRO A 92 -4.85 11.49 -18.02
C PRO A 92 -5.46 12.07 -16.74
N ARG A 93 -4.72 12.04 -15.62
CA ARG A 93 -5.19 12.50 -14.31
C ARG A 93 -5.57 13.98 -14.30
N ARG A 94 -6.83 14.24 -13.92
CA ARG A 94 -7.34 15.58 -13.64
C ARG A 94 -6.77 16.08 -12.32
N LEU A 95 -6.39 17.36 -12.30
CA LEU A 95 -5.95 18.02 -11.08
C LEU A 95 -7.09 18.83 -10.49
N TYR A 96 -7.18 18.83 -9.16
CA TYR A 96 -8.06 19.68 -8.38
C TYR A 96 -7.24 20.83 -7.83
N LYS A 97 -7.58 22.08 -8.18
CA LYS A 97 -6.80 23.28 -7.80
C LYS A 97 -5.30 23.17 -8.11
N GLY A 98 -4.95 22.51 -9.22
CA GLY A 98 -3.55 22.29 -9.62
C GLY A 98 -2.82 21.18 -8.84
N ARG A 99 -3.51 20.44 -7.98
CA ARG A 99 -2.97 19.34 -7.16
C ARG A 99 -3.61 18.01 -7.51
N ALA A 100 -2.89 16.92 -7.26
CA ALA A 100 -3.41 15.56 -7.30
C ALA A 100 -4.22 15.33 -6.01
N ARG A 101 -5.55 15.38 -6.12
CA ARG A 101 -6.44 15.01 -5.02
C ARG A 101 -6.58 13.49 -4.99
N SER A 102 -6.50 12.92 -3.80
CA SER A 102 -6.58 11.48 -3.53
C SER A 102 -7.59 11.19 -2.42
N GLU A 103 -7.67 9.95 -1.95
CA GLU A 103 -8.63 9.51 -0.93
C GLU A 103 -7.97 8.50 0.02
N THR A 104 -8.13 8.72 1.33
CA THR A 104 -7.60 7.85 2.38
C THR A 104 -8.66 7.59 3.44
N TRP A 105 -8.64 6.38 4.00
CA TRP A 105 -9.63 5.88 4.93
C TRP A 105 -8.95 5.37 6.19
N VAL A 106 -9.59 5.62 7.33
CA VAL A 106 -9.34 4.92 8.58
C VAL A 106 -10.63 4.21 8.94
N VAL A 107 -10.60 2.88 8.96
CA VAL A 107 -11.73 2.03 9.30
C VAL A 107 -11.40 1.29 10.58
N LYS A 108 -12.25 1.42 11.59
CA LYS A 108 -12.15 0.65 12.83
C LYS A 108 -13.29 -0.35 12.86
N ILE A 109 -12.95 -1.62 13.08
CA ILE A 109 -13.90 -2.71 13.26
C ILE A 109 -13.53 -3.38 14.57
N ASN A 110 -14.28 -3.11 15.63
CA ASN A 110 -13.93 -3.53 17.00
C ASN A 110 -12.47 -3.14 17.35
N ASP A 111 -11.61 -4.12 17.59
CA ASP A 111 -10.21 -3.98 17.97
C ASP A 111 -9.25 -3.92 16.77
N ALA A 112 -9.77 -4.07 15.55
CA ALA A 112 -9.03 -3.88 14.31
C ALA A 112 -9.10 -2.42 13.84
N GLN A 113 -7.97 -1.91 13.39
CA GLN A 113 -7.86 -0.64 12.70
C GLN A 113 -7.18 -0.87 11.35
N ILE A 114 -7.80 -0.35 10.30
CA ILE A 114 -7.35 -0.43 8.91
C ILE A 114 -7.08 0.99 8.45
N VAL A 115 -5.90 1.24 7.89
CA VAL A 115 -5.57 2.49 7.23
C VAL A 115 -5.31 2.21 5.75
N THR A 116 -5.97 2.95 4.86
CA THR A 116 -5.73 2.84 3.42
C THR A 116 -4.68 3.82 2.95
N LEU A 117 -3.84 3.38 2.02
CA LEU A 117 -2.76 4.15 1.43
C LEU A 117 -2.95 4.18 -0.10
N PRO A 118 -3.11 5.37 -0.70
CA PRO A 118 -3.56 5.50 -2.09
C PRO A 118 -2.38 5.41 -3.06
N GLY A 119 -1.70 4.28 -3.09
CA GLY A 119 -0.52 4.09 -3.94
C GLY A 119 0.38 2.98 -3.44
N GLN A 120 1.59 2.95 -3.99
CA GLN A 120 2.67 2.03 -3.67
C GLN A 120 3.63 2.71 -2.68
N PHE A 121 3.26 2.64 -1.40
CA PHE A 121 4.06 3.21 -0.32
C PHE A 121 5.17 2.25 0.06
N PHE A 122 6.36 2.78 0.35
CA PHE A 122 7.46 1.99 0.88
C PHE A 122 7.11 1.41 2.26
N CYS A 123 7.68 0.25 2.56
CA CYS A 123 7.51 -0.47 3.82
C CYS A 123 7.75 0.43 5.02
N ARG A 124 8.81 1.24 4.97
CA ARG A 124 9.17 2.15 6.07
C ARG A 124 8.05 3.13 6.42
N LEU A 125 7.38 3.70 5.41
CA LEU A 125 6.25 4.61 5.62
C LEU A 125 5.04 3.87 6.21
N GLY A 126 4.80 2.63 5.76
CA GLY A 126 3.77 1.79 6.36
C GLY A 126 4.03 1.52 7.84
N LEU A 127 5.28 1.19 8.21
CA LEU A 127 5.66 0.98 9.60
C LEU A 127 5.45 2.25 10.43
N GLU A 128 5.83 3.41 9.91
CA GLU A 128 5.58 4.72 10.54
C GLU A 128 4.09 4.98 10.80
N VAL A 129 3.20 4.61 9.87
CA VAL A 129 1.74 4.68 10.07
C VAL A 129 1.30 3.71 11.18
N LYS A 130 1.79 2.47 11.16
CA LYS A 130 1.45 1.45 12.17
C LYS A 130 1.86 1.84 13.57
N GLU A 131 2.96 2.57 13.76
CA GLU A 131 3.39 3.08 15.07
C GLU A 131 2.37 4.06 15.66
N GLN A 132 1.70 4.84 14.81
CA GLN A 132 0.73 5.85 15.25
C GLN A 132 -0.64 5.25 15.59
N MET A 133 -1.05 4.19 14.88
CA MET A 133 -2.32 3.48 15.07
C MET A 133 -2.57 3.01 16.51
N LYS A 134 -3.80 3.13 16.99
CA LYS A 134 -4.22 2.69 18.35
C LYS A 134 -4.91 1.32 18.40
N GLY A 135 -5.37 0.80 17.27
CA GLY A 135 -6.00 -0.52 17.21
C GLY A 135 -5.06 -1.64 17.68
N THR A 136 -5.63 -2.68 18.28
CA THR A 136 -4.88 -3.88 18.68
C THR A 136 -4.38 -4.63 17.45
N TYR A 137 -5.25 -4.79 16.45
CA TYR A 137 -4.90 -5.38 15.16
C TYR A 137 -4.76 -4.29 14.10
N LYS A 138 -3.56 -4.14 13.54
CA LYS A 138 -3.20 -3.01 12.66
C LYS A 138 -3.00 -3.48 11.23
N PHE A 139 -3.90 -3.06 10.35
CA PHE A 139 -3.86 -3.37 8.92
C PHE A 139 -3.55 -2.13 8.10
N LEU A 140 -2.75 -2.31 7.06
CA LEU A 140 -2.53 -1.30 6.02
C LEU A 140 -2.99 -1.88 4.71
N PHE A 141 -3.83 -1.16 4.00
CA PHE A 141 -4.24 -1.50 2.64
C PHE A 141 -3.63 -0.51 1.66
N GLY A 142 -2.57 -0.91 0.97
CA GLY A 142 -1.97 -0.16 -0.13
C GLY A 142 -2.84 -0.21 -1.39
N LEU A 143 -2.53 0.64 -2.37
CA LEU A 143 -3.25 0.73 -3.64
C LEU A 143 -4.79 0.82 -3.48
N THR A 144 -5.26 1.54 -2.45
CA THR A 144 -6.68 1.63 -2.10
C THR A 144 -7.13 3.09 -2.09
N GLY A 145 -8.30 3.35 -2.66
CA GLY A 145 -8.88 4.69 -2.80
C GLY A 145 -8.41 5.45 -4.04
N ASP A 146 -7.16 5.27 -4.46
CA ASP A 146 -6.55 5.90 -5.63
C ASP A 146 -5.16 5.27 -5.91
N ASP A 147 -4.51 5.70 -7.01
CA ASP A 147 -3.15 5.31 -7.38
C ASP A 147 -2.26 6.55 -7.57
N LEU A 148 -1.50 6.89 -6.52
CA LEU A 148 -0.44 7.90 -6.55
C LEU A 148 0.90 7.35 -7.06
N VAL A 149 0.91 6.10 -7.54
CA VAL A 149 2.11 5.36 -7.95
C VAL A 149 3.06 5.23 -6.75
N TYR A 150 4.35 5.53 -6.86
CA TYR A 150 5.29 5.35 -5.75
C TYR A 150 5.29 6.52 -4.77
N VAL A 151 5.25 6.19 -3.48
CA VAL A 151 5.37 7.16 -2.39
C VAL A 151 6.56 6.77 -1.51
N LEU A 152 7.58 7.64 -1.53
CA LEU A 152 8.86 7.38 -0.90
C LEU A 152 9.06 8.23 0.36
N PRO A 153 9.80 7.69 1.34
CA PRO A 153 10.63 8.43 2.29
C PRO A 153 11.30 9.68 1.71
N PRO A 154 11.09 10.88 2.28
CA PRO A 154 11.82 12.07 1.84
C PRO A 154 13.34 11.93 1.93
N ASP A 155 13.82 11.21 2.95
CA ASP A 155 15.23 10.93 3.21
C ASP A 155 15.84 9.83 2.32
N GLU A 156 15.02 9.02 1.65
CA GLU A 156 15.50 8.04 0.66
C GLU A 156 15.30 8.53 -0.78
N TRP A 157 14.74 9.73 -0.96
CA TRP A 157 14.54 10.33 -2.28
C TRP A 157 15.89 10.68 -2.92
N ASP A 158 16.17 10.06 -4.06
CA ASP A 158 17.34 10.35 -4.87
C ASP A 158 16.94 10.61 -6.32
N PRO A 159 16.95 11.87 -6.80
CA PRO A 159 16.56 12.20 -8.17
C PRO A 159 17.54 11.68 -9.23
N THR A 160 18.70 11.17 -8.82
CA THR A 160 19.72 10.58 -9.70
C THR A 160 19.66 9.06 -9.74
N ARG A 161 18.87 8.43 -8.86
CA ARG A 161 18.66 6.98 -8.84
C ARG A 161 18.04 6.54 -10.16
N LYS A 162 18.59 5.49 -10.74
CA LYS A 162 18.07 4.87 -11.98
C LYS A 162 16.96 3.84 -11.70
N GLY A 163 16.26 3.99 -10.58
CA GLY A 163 15.14 3.15 -10.18
C GLY A 163 13.85 3.50 -10.92
N GLU A 164 12.82 2.68 -10.76
CA GLU A 164 11.50 2.93 -11.33
C GLU A 164 10.68 3.87 -10.43
N GLU A 165 11.01 3.93 -9.14
CA GLU A 165 10.22 4.53 -8.08
C GLU A 165 10.21 6.06 -8.14
N GLU A 166 11.39 6.70 -8.16
CA GLU A 166 11.48 8.16 -8.21
C GLU A 166 10.92 8.75 -9.51
N PRO A 167 11.22 8.24 -10.72
CA PRO A 167 10.68 8.80 -11.95
C PRO A 167 9.15 8.72 -12.04
N LEU A 168 8.53 7.76 -11.36
CA LEU A 168 7.09 7.54 -11.38
C LEU A 168 6.35 8.15 -10.17
N SER A 169 7.06 8.62 -9.16
CA SER A 169 6.47 9.31 -8.01
C SER A 169 6.03 10.74 -8.33
N LEU A 170 5.00 11.24 -7.62
CA LEU A 170 4.61 12.65 -7.69
C LEU A 170 5.69 13.60 -7.13
N GLY A 171 6.59 13.12 -6.27
CA GLY A 171 7.73 13.88 -5.75
C GLY A 171 8.02 13.67 -4.26
N ILE A 172 9.14 14.21 -3.79
CA ILE A 172 9.64 14.10 -2.40
C ILE A 172 8.63 14.55 -1.33
N ASN A 173 7.72 15.48 -1.66
CA ASN A 173 6.72 16.01 -0.72
C ASN A 173 5.42 15.18 -0.67
N THR A 174 5.34 14.08 -1.42
CA THR A 174 4.12 13.25 -1.47
C THR A 174 3.77 12.68 -0.10
N TRP A 175 4.74 12.05 0.58
CA TRP A 175 4.51 11.50 1.92
C TRP A 175 4.18 12.58 2.96
N PRO A 176 4.98 13.66 3.12
CA PRO A 176 4.66 14.73 4.08
C PRO A 176 3.25 15.29 3.91
N ALA A 177 2.83 15.56 2.67
CA ALA A 177 1.51 16.11 2.37
C ALA A 177 0.38 15.14 2.76
N ILE A 178 0.55 13.84 2.48
CA ILE A 178 -0.44 12.83 2.84
C ILE A 178 -0.50 12.67 4.35
N LYS A 179 0.65 12.53 5.01
CA LYS A 179 0.76 12.32 6.46
C LYS A 179 0.05 13.41 7.26
N GLU A 180 0.24 14.68 6.89
CA GLU A 180 -0.41 15.82 7.54
C GLU A 180 -1.95 15.81 7.39
N GLN A 181 -2.44 15.19 6.32
CA GLN A 181 -3.85 15.16 5.95
C GLN A 181 -4.52 13.80 6.26
N LEU A 182 -3.82 12.86 6.91
CA LEU A 182 -4.40 11.59 7.33
C LEU A 182 -5.46 11.81 8.43
N PRO A 183 -6.50 10.96 8.51
CA PRO A 183 -7.39 10.99 9.66
C PRO A 183 -6.62 10.62 10.94
N PRO A 184 -7.08 11.06 12.12
CA PRO A 184 -6.47 10.68 13.39
C PRO A 184 -6.34 9.15 13.57
N LEU A 185 -5.12 8.70 13.86
CA LEU A 185 -4.75 7.28 13.97
C LEU A 185 -4.75 6.76 15.41
#